data_AF-A0A3B9FKD3-F1
#
_entry.id   AF-A0A3B9FKD3-F1
#
_cell.length_a   1.000
_cell.length_b   1.000
_cell.length_c   1.000
_cell.angle_alpha   90.00
_cell.angle_beta   90.00
_cell.angle_gamma   90.00
#
_symmetry.space_group_name_H-M   'P 1'
#
loop_
_entity.id
_entity.type
_entity.pdbx_description
1 polymer ?
#
loop_
_entity_poly.entity_id
_entity_poly.type
_entity_poly.pdbx_seq_one_letter_code
_entity_poly.pdbx_strand_id
1 'polypeptide(L)'
;MTISDEEKRKVILTCAQPTGKLTLGNYLGAVRNWSTMLENHECYFGIVDLHAITTPTKPSSLRQNVFDCVAQYVACGLDPEKCHQFVQSHVVGHTELAWILTCLTPIGELQRMTQFKDKVAKLGFKAAEQEGEEIKFTHDGARAQASINAGLLCYPVLMAADILLYNA
;
A
#
# COMPACT_ATOMS: atom_id res chain seq x y z
N MET A 1 -21.90 -4.15 -30.64
CA MET A 1 -22.92 -3.82 -29.63
C MET A 1 -22.30 -2.78 -28.73
N THR A 2 -22.51 -1.51 -29.05
CA THR A 2 -21.96 -0.36 -28.34
C THR A 2 -22.64 -0.28 -26.98
N ILE A 3 -21.89 -0.60 -25.91
CA ILE A 3 -22.30 -0.25 -24.55
C ILE A 3 -22.33 1.28 -24.52
N SER A 4 -23.49 1.84 -24.25
CA SER A 4 -23.66 3.28 -24.06
C SER A 4 -22.71 3.78 -23.00
N ASP A 5 -22.02 4.88 -23.27
CA ASP A 5 -21.33 5.72 -22.26
C ASP A 5 -22.38 6.26 -21.26
N GLU A 6 -22.93 5.40 -20.40
CA GLU A 6 -23.35 5.85 -19.08
C GLU A 6 -22.10 6.47 -18.46
N GLU A 7 -22.15 7.77 -18.14
CA GLU A 7 -21.05 8.54 -17.59
C GLU A 7 -20.31 7.71 -16.54
N LYS A 8 -19.14 7.15 -16.92
CA LYS A 8 -18.32 6.34 -16.02
C LYS A 8 -18.02 7.20 -14.80
N ARG A 9 -18.63 6.85 -13.67
CA ARG A 9 -18.34 7.50 -12.39
C ARG A 9 -16.84 7.41 -12.16
N LYS A 10 -16.24 8.54 -11.78
CA LYS A 10 -14.81 8.58 -11.49
C LYS A 10 -14.49 7.54 -10.40
N VAL A 11 -13.46 6.74 -10.64
CA VAL A 11 -13.00 5.72 -9.68
C VAL A 11 -12.17 6.40 -8.62
N ILE A 12 -12.38 6.02 -7.35
CA ILE A 12 -11.52 6.41 -6.25
C ILE A 12 -11.06 5.16 -5.53
N LEU A 13 -9.74 4.98 -5.46
CA LEU A 13 -9.11 3.96 -4.63
C LEU A 13 -8.54 4.59 -3.37
N THR A 14 -8.90 4.04 -2.21
CA THR A 14 -8.22 4.34 -0.95
C THR A 14 -7.78 3.04 -0.31
N CYS A 15 -6.53 3.02 0.17
CA CYS A 15 -5.94 1.85 0.77
C CYS A 15 -5.36 2.20 2.14
N ALA A 16 -5.53 1.30 3.12
CA ALA A 16 -4.92 1.47 4.44
C ALA A 16 -4.13 0.25 4.86
N GLN A 17 -3.03 0.53 5.56
CA GLN A 17 -2.20 -0.49 6.15
C GLN A 17 -2.88 -1.07 7.41
N PRO A 18 -2.89 -2.40 7.60
CA PRO A 18 -3.49 -3.03 8.77
C PRO A 18 -2.63 -2.83 10.02
N THR A 19 -2.78 -1.67 10.66
CA THR A 19 -2.11 -1.31 11.92
C THR A 19 -2.96 -1.61 13.15
N GLY A 20 -4.24 -1.98 12.96
CA GLY A 20 -5.18 -2.42 13.99
C GLY A 20 -5.91 -1.31 14.74
N LYS A 21 -5.49 -0.04 14.62
CA LYS A 21 -6.14 1.09 15.32
C LYS A 21 -6.30 2.32 14.43
N LEU A 22 -7.53 2.57 13.98
CA LEU A 22 -7.93 3.87 13.47
C LEU A 22 -7.87 4.91 14.61
N THR A 23 -7.03 5.93 14.45
CA THR A 23 -6.98 7.06 15.39
C THR A 23 -8.07 8.06 15.06
N LEU A 24 -8.40 8.94 16.01
CA LEU A 24 -9.34 10.05 15.77
C LEU A 24 -8.88 10.96 14.61
N GLY A 25 -7.57 11.13 14.44
CA GLY A 25 -7.01 11.88 13.31
C GLY A 25 -7.31 11.21 11.97
N ASN A 26 -7.23 9.88 11.90
CA ASN A 26 -7.61 9.15 10.68
C ASN A 26 -9.11 9.29 10.39
N TYR A 27 -9.95 9.23 11.44
CA TYR A 27 -11.40 9.37 11.29
C TYR A 27 -11.79 10.75 10.75
N LEU A 28 -11.29 11.82 11.40
CA LEU A 28 -11.60 13.19 11.02
C LEU A 28 -10.96 13.59 9.68
N GLY A 29 -9.78 13.05 9.37
CA GLY A 29 -9.04 13.39 8.16
C GLY A 29 -9.53 12.69 6.90
N ALA A 30 -10.04 11.47 7.00
CA ALA A 30 -10.45 10.68 5.84
C ALA A 30 -11.85 10.09 6.00
N VAL A 31 -12.07 9.30 7.06
CA VAL A 31 -13.24 8.43 7.20
C VAL A 31 -14.57 9.20 7.15
N ARG A 32 -14.65 10.35 7.82
CA ARG A 32 -15.87 11.18 7.86
C ARG A 32 -16.34 11.63 6.47
N ASN A 33 -15.42 11.76 5.51
CA ASN A 33 -15.74 12.28 4.18
C ASN A 33 -16.15 11.17 3.19
N TRP A 34 -15.97 9.89 3.56
CA TRP A 34 -16.25 8.77 2.66
C TRP A 34 -17.71 8.70 2.24
N SER A 35 -18.66 9.00 3.12
CA SER A 35 -20.10 8.99 2.80
C SER A 35 -20.46 9.88 1.61
N THR A 36 -19.85 11.08 1.53
CA THR A 36 -20.09 12.03 0.42
C THR A 36 -19.43 11.55 -0.88
N MET A 37 -18.34 10.79 -0.80
CA MET A 37 -17.65 10.25 -1.97
C MET A 37 -18.48 9.14 -2.64
N LEU A 38 -19.13 8.29 -1.83
CA LEU A 38 -19.95 7.16 -2.30
C LEU A 38 -21.13 7.58 -3.19
N GLU A 39 -21.64 8.80 -3.02
CA GLU A 39 -22.78 9.29 -3.82
C GLU A 39 -22.40 9.56 -5.28
N ASN A 40 -21.15 9.97 -5.53
CA ASN A 40 -20.73 10.53 -6.82
C ASN A 40 -19.62 9.72 -7.52
N HIS A 41 -19.01 8.77 -6.83
CA HIS A 41 -17.82 8.05 -7.29
C HIS A 41 -17.95 6.54 -7.08
N GLU A 42 -17.28 5.77 -7.94
CA GLU A 42 -17.10 4.34 -7.70
C GLU A 42 -15.89 4.16 -6.77
N CYS A 43 -16.15 3.75 -5.54
CA CYS A 43 -15.13 3.76 -4.49
C CYS A 43 -14.66 2.35 -4.12
N TYR A 44 -13.34 2.19 -4.10
CA TYR A 44 -12.62 0.99 -3.70
C TYR A 44 -11.85 1.27 -2.40
N PHE A 45 -12.06 0.43 -1.39
CA PHE A 45 -11.44 0.52 -0.07
C PHE A 45 -10.63 -0.76 0.19
N GLY A 46 -9.31 -0.65 0.05
CA GLY A 46 -8.39 -1.77 0.18
C GLY A 46 -7.67 -1.82 1.53
N ILE A 47 -7.47 -3.02 2.06
CA ILE A 47 -6.55 -3.25 3.19
C ILE A 47 -5.27 -3.88 2.63
N VAL A 48 -4.17 -3.16 2.73
CA VAL A 48 -2.89 -3.51 2.09
C VAL A 48 -2.00 -4.38 2.98
N ASP A 49 -2.38 -5.64 3.14
CA ASP A 49 -1.67 -6.62 3.95
C ASP A 49 -0.36 -7.12 3.31
N LEU A 50 -0.26 -7.16 1.98
CA LEU A 50 1.00 -7.46 1.28
C LEU A 50 2.05 -6.36 1.47
N HIS A 51 1.64 -5.10 1.55
CA HIS A 51 2.56 -4.01 1.93
C HIS A 51 3.06 -4.13 3.36
N ALA A 52 2.23 -4.65 4.28
CA ALA A 52 2.59 -4.78 5.70
C ALA A 52 3.76 -5.75 5.94
N ILE A 53 3.81 -6.86 5.17
CA ILE A 53 4.85 -7.89 5.31
C ILE A 53 6.23 -7.46 4.78
N THR A 54 6.35 -6.29 4.14
CA THR A 54 7.66 -5.71 3.75
C THR A 54 8.51 -5.30 4.97
N THR A 55 7.88 -5.24 6.14
CA THR A 55 8.52 -4.98 7.44
C THR A 55 8.24 -6.12 8.42
N PRO A 56 9.11 -6.36 9.42
CA PRO A 56 8.91 -7.42 10.41
C PRO A 56 7.53 -7.34 11.07
N THR A 57 6.72 -8.39 10.89
CA THR A 57 5.33 -8.45 11.36
C THR A 57 5.02 -9.82 11.95
N LYS A 58 4.27 -9.87 13.06
CA LYS A 58 3.79 -11.14 13.65
C LYS A 58 2.54 -11.62 12.90
N PRO A 59 2.52 -12.84 12.33
CA PRO A 59 1.39 -13.32 11.50
C PRO A 59 0.03 -13.29 12.21
N SER A 60 -0.03 -13.67 13.48
CA SER A 60 -1.28 -13.63 14.26
C SER A 60 -1.80 -12.21 14.44
N SER A 61 -0.90 -11.25 14.65
CA SER A 61 -1.26 -9.84 14.83
C SER A 61 -1.69 -9.22 13.50
N LEU A 62 -1.02 -9.54 12.39
CA LEU A 62 -1.44 -9.07 11.07
C LEU A 62 -2.86 -9.51 10.75
N ARG A 63 -3.16 -10.80 10.95
CA ARG A 63 -4.50 -11.34 10.73
C ARG A 63 -5.55 -10.58 11.54
N GLN A 64 -5.29 -10.38 12.84
CA GLN A 64 -6.21 -9.65 13.71
C GLN A 64 -6.38 -8.20 13.24
N ASN A 65 -5.29 -7.52 12.90
CA ASN A 65 -5.34 -6.13 12.44
C ASN A 65 -6.12 -5.95 11.15
N VAL A 66 -6.05 -6.92 10.21
CA VAL A 66 -6.86 -6.89 8.99
C VAL A 66 -8.34 -6.97 9.33
N PHE A 67 -8.73 -7.91 10.19
CA PHE A 67 -10.13 -8.02 10.66
C PHE A 67 -10.59 -6.76 11.38
N ASP A 68 -9.77 -6.20 12.27
CA ASP A 68 -10.10 -5.00 13.02
C ASP A 68 -10.27 -3.79 12.09
N CYS A 69 -9.43 -3.67 11.05
CA CYS A 69 -9.58 -2.60 10.05
C CYS A 69 -10.90 -2.70 9.27
N VAL A 70 -11.27 -3.89 8.78
CA VAL A 70 -12.57 -4.10 8.11
C VAL A 70 -13.71 -3.73 9.07
N ALA A 71 -13.68 -4.25 10.30
CA ALA A 71 -14.72 -4.00 11.28
C ALA A 71 -14.85 -2.51 11.61
N GLN A 72 -13.73 -1.79 11.74
CA GLN A 72 -13.73 -0.35 11.97
C GLN A 72 -14.29 0.44 10.79
N TYR A 73 -14.01 0.04 9.55
CA TYR A 73 -14.57 0.69 8.36
C TYR A 73 -16.09 0.56 8.32
N VAL A 74 -16.61 -0.65 8.51
CA VAL A 74 -18.04 -0.92 8.59
C VAL A 74 -18.67 -0.14 9.75
N ALA A 75 -18.05 -0.16 10.94
CA ALA A 75 -18.54 0.58 12.10
C ALA A 75 -18.57 2.10 11.90
N CYS A 76 -17.69 2.63 11.04
CA CYS A 76 -17.67 4.04 10.68
C CYS A 76 -18.67 4.41 9.56
N GLY A 77 -19.52 3.47 9.14
CA GLY A 77 -20.59 3.71 8.17
C GLY A 77 -20.21 3.39 6.72
N LEU A 78 -19.09 2.70 6.49
CA LEU A 78 -18.71 2.22 5.18
C LEU A 78 -19.50 0.95 4.84
N ASP A 79 -20.64 1.15 4.18
CA ASP A 79 -21.58 0.09 3.80
C ASP A 79 -21.01 -0.77 2.64
N PRO A 80 -20.77 -2.09 2.84
CA PRO A 80 -20.27 -2.99 1.79
C PRO A 80 -21.18 -3.11 0.57
N GLU A 81 -22.48 -2.79 0.71
CA GLU A 81 -23.41 -2.81 -0.42
C GLU A 81 -23.28 -1.56 -1.32
N LYS A 82 -22.61 -0.50 -0.84
CA LYS A 82 -22.44 0.78 -1.55
C LYS A 82 -21.03 1.02 -2.05
N CYS A 83 -20.07 0.18 -1.68
CA CYS A 83 -18.67 0.34 -2.05
C CYS A 83 -17.94 -0.99 -2.13
N HIS A 84 -16.80 -1.00 -2.83
CA HIS A 84 -15.99 -2.20 -2.97
C HIS A 84 -14.93 -2.27 -1.87
N GLN A 85 -15.14 -3.13 -0.88
CA GLN A 85 -14.16 -3.39 0.18
C GLN A 85 -13.38 -4.68 -0.13
N PHE A 86 -12.06 -4.64 0.00
CA PHE A 86 -11.22 -5.82 -0.26
C PHE A 86 -9.96 -5.88 0.62
N VAL A 87 -9.42 -7.09 0.75
CA VAL A 87 -8.09 -7.34 1.30
C VAL A 87 -7.15 -7.60 0.13
N GLN A 88 -6.01 -6.91 0.10
CA GLN A 88 -5.09 -6.93 -1.05
C GLN A 88 -4.64 -8.35 -1.41
N SER A 89 -4.26 -9.17 -0.42
CA SER A 89 -3.86 -10.57 -0.65
C SER A 89 -4.95 -11.48 -1.22
N HIS A 90 -6.23 -11.09 -1.13
CA HIS A 90 -7.34 -11.87 -1.67
C HIS A 90 -7.55 -11.64 -3.17
N VAL A 91 -6.90 -10.63 -3.76
CA VAL A 91 -7.00 -10.28 -5.17
C VAL A 91 -5.64 -10.55 -5.84
N VAL A 92 -5.53 -11.70 -6.49
CA VAL A 92 -4.28 -12.19 -7.11
C VAL A 92 -3.71 -11.20 -8.14
N GLY A 93 -4.57 -10.46 -8.82
CA GLY A 93 -4.21 -9.47 -9.83
C GLY A 93 -3.22 -8.40 -9.36
N HIS A 94 -3.22 -8.05 -8.06
CA HIS A 94 -2.23 -7.12 -7.49
C HIS A 94 -0.81 -7.63 -7.66
N THR A 95 -0.59 -8.92 -7.35
CA THR A 95 0.74 -9.53 -7.44
C THR A 95 1.16 -9.83 -8.87
N GLU A 96 0.22 -10.23 -9.74
CA GLU A 96 0.50 -10.49 -11.15
C GLU A 96 0.87 -9.21 -11.90
N LEU A 97 0.10 -8.14 -11.69
CA LEU A 97 0.39 -6.85 -12.31
C LEU A 97 1.68 -6.25 -11.74
N ALA A 98 1.93 -6.38 -10.43
CA ALA A 98 3.19 -5.95 -9.83
C ALA A 98 4.40 -6.65 -10.47
N TRP A 99 4.30 -7.94 -10.78
CA TRP A 99 5.36 -8.66 -11.49
C TRP A 99 5.63 -8.08 -12.88
N ILE A 100 4.57 -7.82 -13.66
CA ILE A 100 4.69 -7.21 -15.00
C ILE A 100 5.33 -5.83 -14.90
N LEU A 101 4.86 -4.99 -13.99
CA LEU A 101 5.41 -3.63 -13.79
C LEU A 101 6.85 -3.66 -13.28
N THR A 102 7.24 -4.67 -12.51
CA THR A 102 8.62 -4.83 -12.04
C THR A 102 9.58 -4.99 -13.22
N CYS A 103 9.18 -5.74 -14.25
CA CYS A 103 9.98 -5.90 -15.47
C CYS A 103 10.14 -4.59 -16.28
N LEU A 104 9.30 -3.58 -16.03
CA LEU A 104 9.34 -2.28 -16.69
C LEU A 104 10.01 -1.18 -15.85
N THR A 105 10.31 -1.45 -14.58
CA THR A 105 10.77 -0.45 -13.62
C THR A 105 12.28 -0.52 -13.42
N PRO A 106 13.05 0.53 -13.75
CA PRO A 106 14.49 0.56 -13.50
C PRO A 106 14.83 0.52 -12.00
N ILE A 107 15.80 -0.30 -11.60
CA ILE A 107 16.26 -0.41 -10.20
C ILE A 107 16.70 0.95 -9.64
N GLY A 108 17.37 1.78 -10.46
CA GLY A 108 17.85 3.09 -10.04
C GLY A 108 16.73 4.05 -9.62
N GLU A 109 15.53 3.94 -10.20
CA GLU A 109 14.37 4.74 -9.78
C GLU A 109 13.88 4.34 -8.39
N LEU A 110 13.83 3.04 -8.11
CA LEU A 110 13.45 2.51 -6.80
C LEU A 110 14.44 2.91 -5.71
N GLN A 111 15.74 2.84 -5.99
CA GLN A 111 16.80 3.23 -5.06
C GLN A 111 16.80 4.72 -4.70
N ARG A 112 16.30 5.59 -5.60
CA ARG A 112 16.20 7.03 -5.37
C ARG A 112 15.03 7.43 -4.46
N MET A 113 14.08 6.54 -4.20
CA MET A 113 12.93 6.85 -3.35
C MET A 113 13.35 7.27 -1.94
N THR A 114 12.89 8.44 -1.50
CA THR A 114 13.21 8.98 -0.17
C THR A 114 12.69 8.07 0.93
N GLN A 115 11.49 7.51 0.77
CA GLN A 115 10.91 6.59 1.74
C GLN A 115 11.72 5.29 1.89
N PHE A 116 12.32 4.81 0.80
CA PHE A 116 13.23 3.67 0.85
C PHE A 116 14.48 4.03 1.66
N LYS A 117 15.12 5.16 1.33
CA LYS A 117 16.30 5.67 2.08
C LYS A 117 15.99 5.87 3.57
N ASP A 118 14.86 6.47 3.91
CA ASP A 118 14.43 6.72 5.29
C ASP A 118 14.19 5.42 6.06
N LYS A 119 13.51 4.44 5.45
CA LYS A 119 13.26 3.14 6.09
C LYS A 119 14.57 2.36 6.29
N VAL A 120 15.47 2.41 5.32
CA VAL A 120 16.81 1.81 5.41
C VAL A 120 17.63 2.47 6.53
N ALA A 121 17.63 3.80 6.61
CA ALA A 121 18.31 4.53 7.68
C ALA A 121 17.77 4.18 9.08
N LYS A 122 16.44 4.05 9.22
CA LYS A 122 15.80 3.62 10.49
C LYS A 122 16.20 2.20 10.91
N LEU A 123 16.56 1.34 9.97
CA LEU A 123 17.06 -0.02 10.23
C LEU A 123 18.54 -0.04 10.64
N GLY A 124 19.22 1.12 10.64
CA GLY A 124 20.61 1.27 11.07
C GLY A 124 21.64 1.13 9.96
N PHE A 125 21.21 1.02 8.70
CA PHE A 125 22.12 0.99 7.56
C PHE A 125 22.52 2.42 7.17
N LYS A 126 23.82 2.67 7.03
CA LYS A 126 24.30 3.94 6.48
C LYS A 126 24.29 3.84 4.95
N ALA A 127 23.57 4.74 4.30
CA ALA A 127 23.83 5.00 2.89
C ALA A 127 25.17 5.75 2.82
N ALA A 128 26.19 5.14 2.22
CA ALA A 128 27.38 5.91 1.87
C ALA A 128 26.98 6.88 0.77
N GLU A 129 26.87 8.16 1.08
CA GLU A 129 26.83 9.20 0.05
C GLU A 129 28.23 9.25 -0.57
N GLN A 130 28.37 8.70 -1.77
CA GLN A 130 29.46 9.02 -2.68
C GLN A 130 28.87 9.67 -3.92
N GLU A 131 29.59 10.66 -4.47
CA GLU A 131 29.34 11.22 -5.79
C GLU A 131 29.42 10.10 -6.84
N GLY A 132 28.26 9.59 -7.25
CA GLY A 132 28.10 8.51 -8.23
C GLY A 132 26.73 7.84 -8.12
N GLU A 133 26.19 7.34 -9.23
CA GLU A 133 24.83 6.79 -9.33
C GLU A 133 24.58 5.49 -8.53
N GLU A 134 25.59 4.92 -7.87
CA GLU A 134 25.48 3.66 -7.13
C GLU A 134 25.39 3.84 -5.61
N ILE A 135 24.27 3.45 -5.00
CA ILE A 135 24.12 3.38 -3.54
C ILE A 135 24.72 2.07 -3.03
N LYS A 136 25.87 2.13 -2.35
CA LYS A 136 26.43 0.97 -1.62
C LYS A 136 25.84 0.90 -0.21
N PHE A 137 25.08 -0.17 0.07
CA PHE A 137 24.62 -0.48 1.43
C PHE A 137 25.70 -1.29 2.16
N THR A 138 26.22 -0.76 3.27
CA THR A 138 27.12 -1.52 4.14
C THR A 138 26.32 -2.11 5.31
N HIS A 139 26.68 -3.31 5.75
CA HIS A 139 26.11 -3.92 6.97
C HIS A 139 26.65 -3.28 8.26
N ASP A 140 27.48 -2.25 8.14
CA ASP A 140 28.22 -1.64 9.25
C ASP A 140 27.28 -0.77 10.08
N GLY A 141 26.89 -1.27 11.27
CA GLY A 141 25.90 -0.63 12.16
C GLY A 141 24.49 -1.24 12.14
N ALA A 142 24.25 -2.31 11.39
CA ALA A 142 22.96 -2.99 11.37
C ALA A 142 22.57 -3.55 12.76
N ARG A 143 21.35 -3.28 13.22
CA ARG A 143 20.80 -3.95 14.40
C ARG A 143 20.72 -5.45 14.15
N ALA A 144 20.95 -6.28 15.17
CA ALA A 144 20.75 -7.73 15.05
C ALA A 144 19.33 -8.01 14.51
N GLN A 145 19.23 -8.77 13.42
CA GLN A 145 18.01 -9.08 12.63
C GLN A 145 17.50 -7.99 11.64
N ALA A 146 18.15 -6.84 11.50
CA ALA A 146 17.79 -5.89 10.44
C ALA A 146 18.25 -6.40 9.07
N SER A 147 17.32 -6.56 8.13
CA SER A 147 17.64 -6.86 6.72
C SER A 147 16.86 -5.91 5.80
N ILE A 148 17.53 -5.40 4.78
CA ILE A 148 16.88 -4.71 3.66
C ILE A 148 16.42 -5.81 2.72
N ASN A 149 15.12 -6.11 2.71
CA ASN A 149 14.55 -7.11 1.82
C ASN A 149 14.11 -6.47 0.49
N ALA A 150 14.03 -7.27 -0.57
CA ALA A 150 13.59 -6.82 -1.90
C ALA A 150 12.18 -6.23 -1.89
N GLY A 151 11.29 -6.71 -1.00
CA GLY A 151 9.95 -6.15 -0.85
C GLY A 151 9.96 -4.68 -0.42
N LEU A 152 10.89 -4.29 0.45
CA LEU A 152 11.06 -2.89 0.88
C LEU A 152 11.50 -1.97 -0.28
N LEU A 153 12.22 -2.50 -1.26
CA LEU A 153 12.62 -1.76 -2.46
C LEU A 153 11.49 -1.74 -3.51
N CYS A 154 10.79 -2.86 -3.68
CA CYS A 154 9.82 -3.07 -4.76
C CYS A 154 8.36 -2.72 -4.38
N TYR A 155 8.05 -2.40 -3.12
CA TYR A 155 6.68 -2.02 -2.74
C TYR A 155 6.11 -0.83 -3.54
N PRO A 156 6.86 0.16 -4.04
CA PRO A 156 6.31 1.19 -4.90
C PRO A 156 5.73 0.63 -6.21
N VAL A 157 6.30 -0.44 -6.74
CA VAL A 157 5.79 -1.14 -7.93
C VAL A 157 4.49 -1.86 -7.61
N LEU A 158 4.42 -2.52 -6.43
CA LEU A 158 3.18 -3.10 -5.94
C LEU A 158 2.10 -2.03 -5.73
N MET A 159 2.46 -0.86 -5.21
CA MET A 159 1.53 0.27 -5.07
C MET A 159 1.02 0.78 -6.42
N ALA A 160 1.88 0.84 -7.44
CA ALA A 160 1.47 1.18 -8.79
C ALA A 160 0.50 0.14 -9.35
N ALA A 161 0.75 -1.15 -9.12
CA ALA A 161 -0.18 -2.22 -9.48
C ALA A 161 -1.53 -2.06 -8.77
N ASP A 162 -1.53 -1.76 -7.48
CA ASP A 162 -2.76 -1.56 -6.71
C ASP A 162 -3.66 -0.48 -7.31
N ILE A 163 -3.08 0.60 -7.82
CA ILE A 163 -3.80 1.71 -8.44
C ILE A 163 -4.26 1.36 -9.86
N LEU A 164 -3.32 0.89 -10.69
CA LEU A 164 -3.57 0.63 -12.11
C LEU A 164 -4.56 -0.51 -12.35
N LEU A 165 -4.65 -1.49 -11.43
CA LEU A 165 -5.59 -2.60 -11.55
C LEU A 165 -7.06 -2.13 -11.61
N TYR A 166 -7.38 -1.01 -10.96
CA TYR A 166 -8.73 -0.44 -10.92
C TYR A 166 -8.94 0.74 -11.88
N ASN A 167 -7.91 1.13 -12.65
CA ASN A 167 -7.90 2.38 -13.42
C ASN A 167 -8.28 3.63 -12.58
N ALA A 168 -7.80 3.66 -11.34
CA ALA A 168 -8.02 4.75 -10.39
C ALA A 168 -7.08 5.95 -10.64
#